data_AF-A0A9P0PPA8-F1
#
_entry.id   AF-A0A9P0PPA8-F1
#
_cell.length_a   1.000
_cell.length_b   1.000
_cell.length_c   1.000
_cell.angle_alpha   90.00
_cell.angle_beta   90.00
_cell.angle_gamma   90.00
#
_symmetry.space_group_name_H-M   'P 1'
#
loop_
_entity.id
_entity.type
_entity.pdbx_description
1 polymer ?
#
loop_
_entity_poly.entity_id
_entity_poly.type
_entity_poly.pdbx_seq_one_letter_code
_entity_poly.pdbx_strand_id
1 'polypeptide(L)'
;MVVDKSPLGGNHHALEQFVLLAKSARGAGCTELIKQALEAPGVYVFGELLDMPNIQELAESPTDKKYLDALELFAFGTYKDYLTNKALLPELSAPQRKKLQHLTIVTLATKSLELIQILAVNMTSLFYN
;
A
#
# COMPACT_ATOMS: atom_id res chain seq x y z
N MET A 1 -12.19 36.23 11.98
CA MET A 1 -11.66 35.47 10.83
C MET A 1 -11.00 34.23 11.39
N VAL A 2 -11.67 33.09 11.38
CA VAL A 2 -11.07 31.81 11.80
C VAL A 2 -11.33 30.83 10.67
N VAL A 3 -10.27 30.64 9.91
CA VAL A 3 -9.98 29.65 8.87
C VAL A 3 -11.10 28.63 8.61
N ASP A 4 -11.71 28.73 7.43
CA ASP A 4 -12.37 27.62 6.75
C ASP A 4 -11.38 26.46 6.65
N LYS A 5 -11.58 25.42 7.45
CA LYS A 5 -10.77 24.20 7.39
C LYS A 5 -11.40 23.32 6.31
N SER A 6 -11.05 23.62 5.07
CA SER A 6 -11.52 22.92 3.88
C SER A 6 -11.27 21.40 4.02
N PRO A 7 -12.28 20.52 3.78
CA PRO A 7 -12.20 19.09 4.13
C PRO A 7 -11.44 18.23 3.10
N LEU A 8 -10.50 18.78 2.32
CA LEU A 8 -9.93 18.10 1.16
C LEU A 8 -8.46 17.65 1.32
N GLY A 9 -7.85 17.80 2.50
CA GLY A 9 -6.42 17.51 2.73
C GLY A 9 -6.08 16.24 3.52
N GLY A 10 -7.05 15.36 3.81
CA GLY A 10 -6.90 14.33 4.86
C GLY A 10 -5.96 13.16 4.57
N ASN A 11 -5.61 12.87 3.32
CA ASN A 11 -4.95 11.59 2.97
C ASN A 11 -3.41 11.63 3.04
N HIS A 12 -2.77 12.76 2.74
CA HIS A 12 -1.30 12.87 2.81
C HIS A 12 -0.81 12.86 4.26
N HIS A 13 -1.58 13.49 5.17
CA HIS A 13 -1.20 13.57 6.57
C HIS A 13 -1.18 12.20 7.25
N ALA A 14 -2.09 11.29 6.87
CA ALA A 14 -2.17 9.97 7.48
C ALA A 14 -0.91 9.14 7.19
N LEU A 15 -0.44 9.13 5.93
CA LEU A 15 0.79 8.43 5.56
C LEU A 15 2.01 8.99 6.31
N GLU A 16 2.20 10.32 6.30
CA GLU A 16 3.32 10.96 6.99
C GLU A 16 3.31 10.67 8.49
N GLN A 17 2.13 10.67 9.12
CA GLN A 17 1.98 10.27 10.52
C GLN A 17 2.38 8.81 10.74
N PHE A 18 1.94 7.89 9.89
CA PHE A 18 2.31 6.49 10.00
C PHE A 18 3.81 6.26 9.82
N VAL A 19 4.45 6.97 8.87
CA VAL A 19 5.90 6.91 8.66
C VAL A 19 6.65 7.48 9.88
N LEU A 20 6.19 8.60 10.44
CA LEU A 20 6.80 9.18 11.64
C LEU A 20 6.67 8.24 12.84
N LEU A 21 5.51 7.63 13.02
CA LEU A 21 5.28 6.65 14.07
C LEU A 21 6.13 5.39 13.83
N ALA A 22 6.27 4.92 12.59
CA ALA A 22 7.09 3.76 12.26
C ALA A 22 8.57 3.95 12.59
N LYS A 23 9.10 5.18 12.52
CA LYS A 23 10.47 5.50 12.93
C LYS A 23 10.72 5.25 14.43
N SER A 24 9.71 5.49 15.26
CA SER A 24 9.80 5.36 16.72
C SER A 24 9.18 4.06 17.25
N ALA A 25 8.30 3.42 16.49
CA ALA A 25 7.66 2.16 16.83
C ALA A 25 8.60 0.98 16.58
N ARG A 26 8.47 -0.07 17.40
CA ARG A 26 9.20 -1.35 17.28
C ARG A 26 8.31 -2.51 17.69
N GLY A 27 8.57 -3.69 17.12
CA GLY A 27 7.82 -4.91 17.42
C GLY A 27 6.31 -4.71 17.26
N ALA A 28 5.54 -5.01 18.32
CA ALA A 28 4.08 -4.91 18.33
C ALA A 28 3.51 -3.53 17.90
N GLY A 29 4.26 -2.44 18.12
CA GLY A 29 3.84 -1.11 17.67
C GLY A 29 3.82 -0.97 16.14
N CYS A 30 4.76 -1.62 15.44
CA CYS A 30 4.78 -1.66 13.98
C CYS A 30 3.63 -2.52 13.46
N THR A 31 3.31 -3.63 14.12
CA THR A 31 2.19 -4.50 13.77
C THR A 31 0.84 -3.75 13.84
N GLU A 32 0.63 -2.96 14.88
CA GLU A 32 -0.54 -2.09 15.02
C GLU A 32 -0.56 -0.97 13.98
N LEU A 33 0.60 -0.37 13.69
CA LEU A 33 0.74 0.62 12.61
C LEU A 33 0.33 0.06 11.26
N ILE A 34 0.77 -1.16 10.93
CA ILE A 34 0.40 -1.83 9.68
C ILE A 34 -1.10 -2.02 9.63
N LYS A 35 -1.74 -2.53 10.70
CA LYS A 35 -3.20 -2.70 10.73
C LYS A 35 -3.93 -1.38 10.51
N GLN A 36 -3.51 -0.32 11.20
CA GLN A 36 -4.10 1.01 11.06
C GLN A 36 -3.90 1.56 9.65
N ALA A 37 -2.70 1.44 9.07
CA ALA A 37 -2.42 1.88 7.71
C ALA A 37 -3.23 1.08 6.67
N LEU A 38 -3.42 -0.23 6.90
CA LEU A 38 -4.26 -1.08 6.04
C LEU A 38 -5.75 -0.73 6.15
N GLU A 39 -6.23 -0.30 7.32
CA GLU A 39 -7.63 0.11 7.51
C GLU A 39 -7.89 1.57 7.10
N ALA A 40 -6.85 2.42 7.09
CA ALA A 40 -6.96 3.83 6.77
C ALA A 40 -7.46 4.07 5.34
N PRO A 41 -8.62 4.72 5.14
CA PRO A 41 -9.09 5.08 3.80
C PRO A 41 -8.14 6.11 3.18
N GLY A 42 -7.83 5.97 1.89
CA GLY A 42 -6.98 6.94 1.18
C GLY A 42 -5.47 6.67 1.19
N VAL A 43 -5.00 5.77 2.06
CA VAL A 43 -3.58 5.38 2.12
C VAL A 43 -3.34 4.18 1.21
N TYR A 44 -2.85 4.38 -0.01
CA TYR A 44 -2.64 3.30 -0.99
C TYR A 44 -1.16 3.01 -1.26
N VAL A 45 -0.26 3.76 -0.63
CA VAL A 45 1.17 3.64 -0.81
C VAL A 45 1.76 3.05 0.46
N PHE A 46 2.35 1.85 0.35
CA PHE A 46 2.97 1.15 1.47
C PHE A 46 4.47 0.96 1.31
N GLY A 47 5.04 1.35 0.16
CA GLY A 47 6.47 1.21 -0.12
C GLY A 47 7.34 1.95 0.90
N GLU A 48 6.98 3.18 1.28
CA GLU A 48 7.74 3.95 2.28
C GLU A 48 7.71 3.32 3.67
N LEU A 49 6.59 2.70 4.05
CA LEU A 49 6.51 1.96 5.31
C LEU A 49 7.35 0.68 5.24
N LEU A 50 7.29 -0.03 4.12
CA LEU A 50 8.05 -1.27 3.92
C LEU A 50 9.57 -1.04 3.94
N ASP A 51 10.03 0.10 3.44
CA ASP A 51 11.45 0.49 3.39
C ASP A 51 12.01 0.87 4.77
N MET A 52 11.16 1.02 5.79
CA MET A 52 11.61 1.35 7.14
C MET A 52 12.30 0.13 7.81
N PRO A 53 13.50 0.30 8.38
CA PRO A 53 14.21 -0.79 9.05
C PRO A 53 13.43 -1.37 10.24
N ASN A 54 12.67 -0.52 10.96
CA ASN A 54 11.81 -0.95 12.07
C ASN A 54 10.72 -1.95 11.62
N ILE A 55 10.24 -1.82 10.38
CA ILE A 55 9.24 -2.72 9.81
C ILE A 55 9.91 -4.03 9.37
N GLN A 56 11.10 -3.95 8.77
CA GLN A 56 11.89 -5.13 8.41
C GLN A 56 12.31 -5.96 9.63
N GLU A 57 12.53 -5.32 10.79
CA GLU A 57 12.82 -5.98 12.07
C GLU A 57 11.67 -6.92 12.52
N LEU A 58 10.43 -6.71 12.03
CA LEU A 58 9.30 -7.62 12.31
C LEU A 58 9.49 -9.02 11.72
N ALA A 59 10.39 -9.19 10.75
CA ALA A 59 10.72 -10.50 10.18
C ALA A 59 11.32 -11.46 11.23
N GLU A 60 11.87 -10.95 12.33
CA GLU A 60 12.44 -11.77 13.41
C GLU A 60 11.36 -12.55 14.19
N SER A 61 10.14 -12.02 14.26
CA SER A 61 9.02 -12.63 15.00
C SER A 61 8.07 -13.35 14.04
N PRO A 62 7.82 -14.67 14.20
CA PRO A 62 6.93 -15.42 13.30
C PRO A 62 5.47 -14.95 13.32
N THR A 63 5.03 -14.30 14.40
CA THR A 63 3.70 -13.67 14.49
C THR A 63 3.62 -12.35 13.74
N ASP A 64 4.67 -11.53 13.79
CA ASP A 64 4.71 -10.22 13.15
C ASP A 64 5.08 -10.31 11.67
N LYS A 65 5.88 -11.32 11.30
CA LYS A 65 6.21 -11.64 9.91
C LYS A 65 4.96 -11.78 9.02
N LYS A 66 3.87 -12.36 9.53
CA LYS A 66 2.61 -12.47 8.78
C LYS A 66 2.06 -11.10 8.36
N TYR A 67 2.24 -10.08 9.20
CA TYR A 67 1.81 -8.71 8.90
C TYR A 67 2.77 -8.00 7.95
N LEU A 68 4.08 -8.32 8.03
CA LEU A 68 5.06 -7.88 7.05
C LEU A 68 4.72 -8.43 5.66
N ASP A 69 4.48 -9.74 5.55
CA ASP A 69 4.08 -10.41 4.31
C ASP A 69 2.77 -9.82 3.76
N ALA A 70 1.84 -9.46 4.65
CA ALA A 70 0.62 -8.75 4.25
C ALA A 70 0.93 -7.34 3.72
N LEU A 71 1.83 -6.59 4.36
CA LEU A 71 2.23 -5.27 3.88
C LEU A 71 2.88 -5.34 2.50
N GLU A 72 3.78 -6.31 2.27
CA GLU A 72 4.38 -6.59 0.95
C GLU A 72 3.33 -6.90 -0.11
N LEU A 73 2.34 -7.72 0.24
CA LEU A 73 1.23 -8.03 -0.64
C LEU A 73 0.40 -6.80 -1.02
N PHE A 74 0.22 -5.87 -0.08
CA PHE A 74 -0.47 -4.61 -0.38
C PHE A 74 0.41 -3.64 -1.18
N ALA A 75 1.73 -3.69 -1.03
CA ALA A 75 2.67 -2.86 -1.78
C ALA A 75 2.87 -3.34 -3.23
N PHE A 76 2.98 -4.66 -3.44
CA PHE A 76 3.37 -5.24 -4.73
C PHE A 76 2.45 -6.34 -5.26
N GLY A 77 1.61 -6.92 -4.40
CA GLY A 77 0.77 -8.06 -4.73
C GLY A 77 -0.62 -7.69 -5.24
N THR A 78 -1.39 -8.73 -5.57
CA THR A 78 -2.78 -8.63 -6.01
C THR A 78 -3.73 -9.37 -5.08
N TYR A 79 -5.02 -9.09 -5.22
CA TYR A 79 -6.07 -9.83 -4.52
C TYR A 79 -6.01 -11.34 -4.80
N LYS A 80 -5.50 -11.76 -5.97
CA LYS A 80 -5.32 -13.17 -6.31
C LYS A 80 -4.18 -13.81 -5.50
N ASP A 81 -3.10 -13.06 -5.28
CA ASP A 81 -1.97 -13.52 -4.45
C ASP A 81 -2.41 -13.70 -2.99
N TYR A 82 -3.28 -12.82 -2.49
CA TYR A 82 -3.92 -13.01 -1.18
C TYR A 82 -4.71 -14.31 -1.07
N LEU A 83 -5.53 -14.63 -2.08
CA LEU A 83 -6.31 -15.86 -2.09
C LEU A 83 -5.43 -17.11 -2.13
N THR A 84 -4.27 -17.03 -2.79
CA THR A 84 -3.31 -18.13 -2.90
C THR A 84 -2.54 -18.34 -1.60
N ASN A 85 -2.10 -17.24 -0.96
CA ASN A 85 -1.29 -17.25 0.26
C ASN A 85 -2.10 -17.11 1.55
N LYS A 86 -3.42 -17.32 1.48
CA LYS A 86 -4.35 -17.14 2.60
C LYS A 86 -4.01 -17.98 3.85
N ALA A 87 -3.26 -19.07 3.67
CA ALA A 87 -2.78 -19.92 4.77
C ALA A 87 -1.57 -19.33 5.53
N LEU A 88 -0.80 -18.47 4.87
CA LEU A 88 0.40 -17.83 5.41
C LEU A 88 0.11 -16.42 5.94
N LEU A 89 -0.89 -15.75 5.35
CA LEU A 89 -1.26 -14.38 5.64
C LEU A 89 -2.29 -14.28 6.78
N PRO A 90 -2.35 -13.14 7.48
CA PRO A 90 -3.37 -12.86 8.48
C PRO A 90 -4.74 -12.69 7.83
N GLU A 91 -5.80 -12.96 8.59
CA GLU A 91 -7.16 -12.80 8.09
C GLU A 91 -7.49 -11.31 7.89
N LEU A 92 -7.68 -10.90 6.63
CA LEU A 92 -8.00 -9.52 6.29
C LEU A 92 -9.47 -9.18 6.56
N SER A 93 -9.70 -8.03 7.19
CA SER A 93 -11.05 -7.50 7.43
C SER A 93 -11.74 -7.13 6.10
N ALA A 94 -13.06 -6.95 6.12
CA ALA A 94 -13.83 -6.52 4.94
C ALA A 94 -13.30 -5.21 4.31
N PRO A 95 -12.99 -4.13 5.05
CA PRO A 95 -12.41 -2.92 4.47
C PRO A 95 -11.01 -3.14 3.88
N GLN A 96 -10.15 -3.91 4.53
CA GLN A 96 -8.80 -4.24 4.02
C GLN A 96 -8.87 -5.01 2.69
N ARG A 97 -9.80 -5.96 2.57
CA ARG A 97 -10.03 -6.70 1.31
C ARG A 97 -10.46 -5.78 0.16
N LYS A 98 -11.40 -4.86 0.42
CA LYS A 98 -11.81 -3.86 -0.59
C LYS A 98 -10.63 -3.00 -1.02
N LYS A 99 -9.78 -2.62 -0.07
CA LYS A 99 -8.58 -1.83 -0.33
C LYS A 99 -7.58 -2.58 -1.22
N LEU A 100 -7.33 -3.87 -0.95
CA LEU A 100 -6.48 -4.71 -1.80
C LEU A 100 -7.07 -4.88 -3.20
N GLN A 101 -8.39 -4.99 -3.32
CA GLN A 101 -9.07 -5.01 -4.61
C GLN A 101 -8.90 -3.68 -5.36
N HIS A 102 -9.05 -2.54 -4.69
CA HIS A 102 -8.79 -1.23 -5.30
C HIS A 102 -7.34 -1.12 -5.79
N LEU A 103 -6.36 -1.51 -4.97
CA LEU A 103 -4.95 -1.53 -5.38
C LEU A 103 -4.72 -2.42 -6.59
N THR A 104 -5.34 -3.61 -6.60
CA THR A 104 -5.25 -4.52 -7.75
C THR A 104 -5.84 -3.88 -9.01
N ILE A 105 -7.00 -3.22 -8.91
CA ILE A 105 -7.63 -2.52 -10.03
C ILE A 105 -6.75 -1.37 -10.51
N VAL A 106 -6.20 -0.56 -9.59
CA VAL A 106 -5.30 0.55 -9.92
C VAL A 106 -4.04 0.01 -10.58
N THR A 107 -3.38 -1.02 -10.05
CA THR A 107 -2.19 -1.63 -10.65
C THR A 107 -2.47 -2.23 -12.04
N LEU A 108 -3.60 -2.92 -12.22
CA LEU A 108 -4.02 -3.45 -13.52
C LEU A 108 -4.37 -2.33 -14.51
N ALA A 109 -5.01 -1.26 -14.04
CA ALA A 109 -5.35 -0.09 -14.84
C ALA A 109 -4.09 0.70 -15.23
N THR A 110 -3.14 0.91 -14.31
CA THR A 110 -1.86 1.55 -14.62
C THR A 110 -1.09 0.72 -15.64
N LYS A 111 -1.02 -0.60 -15.48
CA LYS A 111 -0.34 -1.48 -16.44
C LYS A 111 -1.00 -1.46 -17.83
N SER A 112 -2.33 -1.35 -17.89
CA SER A 112 -3.04 -1.23 -19.17
C SER A 112 -2.88 0.17 -19.78
N LEU A 113 -2.87 1.23 -18.97
CA LEU A 113 -2.62 2.61 -19.39
C LEU A 113 -1.18 2.81 -19.85
N GLU A 114 -0.18 2.24 -19.17
CA GLU A 114 1.22 2.25 -19.59
C GLU A 114 1.39 1.58 -20.97
N LEU A 115 0.70 0.46 -21.22
CA LEU A 115 0.72 -0.17 -22.54
C LEU A 115 0.11 0.74 -23.63
N ILE A 116 -0.97 1.45 -23.32
CA ILE A 116 -1.58 2.41 -24.25
C ILE A 116 -0.64 3.60 -24.51
N GLN A 117 0.03 4.12 -23.47
CA GLN A 117 0.98 5.24 -23.64
C GLN A 117 2.23 4.83 -24.41
N ILE A 118 2.80 3.65 -24.14
CA ILE A 118 3.96 3.15 -24.88
C ILE A 118 3.60 2.91 -26.35
N LEU A 119 2.42 2.35 -26.64
CA LEU A 119 1.94 2.19 -28.02
C LEU A 119 1.70 3.55 -28.70
N ALA A 120 1.15 4.54 -28.00
CA ALA A 120 0.96 5.88 -28.54
C ALA A 120 2.29 6.57 -28.90
N VAL A 121 3.32 6.42 -28.06
CA VAL A 121 4.68 6.97 -28.29
C VAL A 121 5.40 6.26 -29.45
N ASN A 122 5.24 4.94 -29.58
CA ASN A 122 5.82 4.20 -30.70
C ASN A 122 5.11 4.51 -32.03
N MET A 123 3.78 4.71 -31.99
CA MET A 123 3.02 5.13 -33.17
C MET A 123 3.39 6.53 -33.63
N THR A 124 3.58 7.51 -32.73
CA THR A 124 4.03 8.86 -33.12
C THR A 124 5.46 8.88 -33.68
N SER A 125 6.36 8.00 -33.20
CA SER A 125 7.70 7.86 -33.78
C SER A 125 7.69 7.25 -35.19
N LEU A 126 6.70 6.41 -35.51
CA LEU A 126 6.53 5.83 -36.86
C LEU A 126 5.93 6.80 -37.88
N PHE A 127 5.24 7.86 -37.44
CA PHE A 127 4.73 8.92 -38.32
C PHE A 127 5.70 10.10 -38.47
N TYR A 128 6.85 10.09 -37.78
CA TYR A 128 7.87 11.15 -37.82
C TYR A 128 9.22 10.70 -38.40
N ASN A 129 9.23 9.65 -39.23
CA ASN A 129 10.38 9.28 -40.07
C ASN A 129 9.94 9.24 -41.54
#